data_AF-A0A1V3XSS8-F1
#
_entry.id   AF-A0A1V3XSS8-F1
#
_cell.length_a   1.000
_cell.length_b   1.000
_cell.length_c   1.000
_cell.angle_alpha   90.00
_cell.angle_beta   90.00
_cell.angle_gamma   90.00
#
_symmetry.space_group_name_H-M   'P 1'
#
loop_
_entity.id
_entity.type
_entity.pdbx_description
1 polymer ?
#
loop_
_entity_poly.entity_id
_entity_poly.type
_entity_poly.pdbx_seq_one_letter_code
_entity_poly.pdbx_strand_id
1 'polypeptide(L)'
;MNYVEAHGTGTVLGDPIEFEALASTYGRGQGSCALGAVKTNIGHLEAAAGIAGFIKAALAVQHATIPPNLHFSQWNPGIDAAPTRFFVPTENTAWPATEGGGGPRRAAVSSFGLGGTNAHVIIEQGPELTPASDAGSHPDTHPDAQVSTLVVTGKTAQRVAATAAVLAEWMDGPGAAVALADVAHTVNHHRARHAKHGIVVARQRAQAVAGLRALAAGQHSPA
;
A
#
# COMPACT_ATOMS: atom_id res chain seq x y z
N MET A 1 -15.16 0.17 13.64
CA MET A 1 -14.80 0.39 12.22
C MET A 1 -14.41 1.85 12.05
N ASN A 2 -13.27 2.16 11.42
CA ASN A 2 -12.81 3.55 11.27
C ASN A 2 -12.89 4.07 9.83
N TYR A 3 -12.78 3.20 8.83
CA TYR A 3 -12.88 3.57 7.42
C TYR A 3 -13.74 2.58 6.64
N VAL A 4 -14.58 3.08 5.75
CA VAL A 4 -15.30 2.30 4.76
C VAL A 4 -14.98 2.84 3.37
N GLU A 5 -14.37 2.00 2.55
CA GLU A 5 -14.27 2.14 1.11
C GLU A 5 -15.58 1.61 0.50
N ALA A 6 -16.50 2.52 0.22
CA ALA A 6 -17.81 2.24 -0.34
C ALA A 6 -17.72 1.75 -1.79
N HIS A 7 -18.80 1.11 -2.25
CA HIS A 7 -19.05 0.93 -3.66
C HIS A 7 -19.19 2.30 -4.35
N GLY A 8 -19.94 3.25 -3.77
CA GLY A 8 -19.85 4.69 -4.04
C GLY A 8 -19.90 5.05 -5.52
N THR A 9 -20.99 4.68 -6.19
CA THR A 9 -21.16 4.87 -7.64
C THR A 9 -21.45 6.31 -8.06
N GLY A 10 -21.82 7.18 -7.11
CA GLY A 10 -22.23 8.55 -7.42
C GLY A 10 -23.65 8.60 -7.98
N THR A 11 -24.46 7.55 -7.79
CA THR A 11 -25.82 7.50 -8.35
C THR A 11 -26.83 8.07 -7.36
N VAL A 12 -27.83 8.78 -7.88
CA VAL A 12 -28.87 9.44 -7.06
C VAL A 12 -29.59 8.43 -6.16
N LEU A 13 -29.84 7.22 -6.66
CA LEU A 13 -30.56 6.16 -5.94
C LEU A 13 -29.64 5.19 -5.20
N GLY A 14 -28.51 4.80 -5.81
CA GLY A 14 -27.63 3.76 -5.24
C GLY A 14 -26.89 4.22 -4.00
N ASP A 15 -26.37 5.45 -3.99
CA ASP A 15 -25.59 5.95 -2.86
C ASP A 15 -26.43 6.06 -1.57
N PRO A 16 -27.69 6.54 -1.57
CA PRO A 16 -28.58 6.45 -0.40
C PRO A 16 -28.83 5.02 0.09
N ILE A 17 -29.02 4.06 -0.82
CA ILE A 17 -29.26 2.66 -0.46
C ILE A 17 -28.02 2.07 0.22
N GLU A 18 -26.83 2.31 -0.33
CA GLU A 18 -25.58 1.85 0.26
C GLU A 18 -25.35 2.50 1.63
N PHE A 19 -25.56 3.81 1.74
CA PHE A 19 -25.38 4.52 2.99
C PHE A 19 -26.27 3.95 4.11
N GLU A 20 -27.55 3.70 3.82
CA GLU A 20 -28.47 3.12 4.80
C GLU A 20 -28.07 1.71 5.22
N ALA A 21 -27.60 0.88 4.27
CA ALA A 21 -27.07 -0.45 4.58
C ALA A 21 -25.84 -0.37 5.50
N LEU A 22 -24.94 0.60 5.27
CA LEU A 22 -23.78 0.83 6.12
C LEU A 22 -24.16 1.36 7.50
N ALA A 23 -25.12 2.30 7.57
CA ALA A 23 -25.61 2.89 8.82
C ALA A 23 -26.34 1.90 9.71
N SER A 24 -27.13 1.00 9.11
CA SER A 24 -27.79 -0.10 9.84
C SER A 24 -26.79 -1.15 10.33
N THR A 25 -25.71 -1.41 9.59
CA THR A 25 -24.71 -2.42 9.95
C THR A 25 -23.71 -1.92 11.00
N TYR A 26 -23.17 -0.71 10.82
CA TYR A 26 -22.13 -0.15 11.70
C TYR A 26 -22.68 0.76 12.80
N GLY A 27 -23.99 1.00 12.82
CA GLY A 27 -24.67 1.87 13.75
C GLY A 27 -24.57 3.35 13.38
N ARG A 28 -25.58 4.10 13.82
CA ARG A 28 -25.67 5.56 13.63
C ARG A 28 -24.98 6.35 14.77
N GLY A 29 -24.69 5.73 15.92
CA GLY A 29 -24.26 6.39 17.17
C GLY A 29 -22.80 6.88 17.27
N GLN A 30 -22.17 6.65 18.43
CA GLN A 30 -20.90 7.29 18.84
C GLN A 30 -19.67 6.87 18.02
N GLY A 31 -18.69 7.77 17.95
CA GLY A 31 -17.42 7.61 17.24
C GLY A 31 -17.46 8.17 15.80
N SER A 32 -16.34 8.08 15.09
CA SER A 32 -16.22 8.58 13.71
C SER A 32 -15.78 7.46 12.76
N CYS A 33 -16.35 7.46 11.55
CA CYS A 33 -16.01 6.54 10.49
C CYS A 33 -15.88 7.32 9.18
N ALA A 34 -14.69 7.34 8.60
CA ALA A 34 -14.53 7.90 7.27
C ALA A 34 -15.27 7.00 6.25
N LEU A 35 -15.92 7.64 5.29
CA LEU A 35 -16.59 7.01 4.16
C LEU A 35 -16.02 7.61 2.88
N GLY A 36 -15.46 6.78 2.01
CA GLY A 36 -14.91 7.23 0.73
C GLY A 36 -15.04 6.18 -0.37
N ALA A 37 -14.74 6.56 -1.60
CA ALA A 37 -14.77 5.67 -2.76
C ALA A 37 -13.67 6.05 -3.76
N VAL A 38 -12.85 5.08 -4.17
CA VAL A 38 -11.75 5.24 -5.13
C VAL A 38 -12.27 5.71 -6.50
N LYS A 39 -13.55 5.46 -6.78
CA LYS A 39 -14.22 5.89 -8.02
C LYS A 39 -14.19 7.41 -8.22
N THR A 40 -14.08 8.19 -7.14
CA THR A 40 -13.92 9.65 -7.26
C THR A 40 -12.60 10.06 -7.90
N ASN A 41 -11.60 9.18 -7.91
CA ASN A 41 -10.27 9.46 -8.45
C ASN A 41 -10.07 8.86 -9.85
N ILE A 42 -10.58 7.64 -10.07
CA ILE A 42 -10.24 6.85 -11.27
C ILE A 42 -11.48 6.31 -12.01
N GLY A 43 -12.67 6.77 -11.65
CA GLY A 43 -13.92 6.30 -12.23
C GLY A 43 -14.29 4.87 -11.83
N HIS A 44 -15.38 4.36 -12.43
CA HIS A 44 -15.85 3.01 -12.15
C HIS A 44 -15.13 1.97 -13.02
N LEU A 45 -14.22 1.20 -12.42
CA LEU A 45 -13.44 0.16 -13.11
C LEU A 45 -14.17 -1.18 -13.27
N GLU A 46 -15.51 -1.16 -13.26
CA GLU A 46 -16.37 -2.36 -13.36
C GLU A 46 -15.86 -3.57 -12.55
N ALA A 47 -15.46 -4.65 -13.22
CA ALA A 47 -14.94 -5.88 -12.61
C ALA A 47 -13.70 -5.65 -11.72
N ALA A 48 -12.91 -4.61 -11.99
CA ALA A 48 -11.74 -4.24 -11.20
C ALA A 48 -12.05 -3.22 -10.08
N ALA A 49 -13.30 -2.76 -9.95
CA ALA A 49 -13.65 -1.77 -8.92
C ALA A 49 -13.40 -2.27 -7.49
N GLY A 50 -13.67 -3.55 -7.24
CA GLY A 50 -13.45 -4.16 -5.92
C GLY A 50 -11.97 -4.21 -5.54
N ILE A 51 -11.10 -4.65 -6.45
CA ILE A 51 -9.65 -4.73 -6.18
C ILE A 51 -9.02 -3.34 -6.07
N ALA A 52 -9.48 -2.36 -6.85
CA ALA A 52 -9.00 -0.98 -6.72
C ALA A 52 -9.34 -0.38 -5.34
N GLY A 53 -10.59 -0.57 -4.88
CA GLY A 53 -10.99 -0.14 -3.54
C GLY A 53 -10.21 -0.87 -2.44
N PHE A 54 -9.99 -2.19 -2.59
CA PHE A 54 -9.19 -2.98 -1.68
C PHE A 54 -7.74 -2.48 -1.58
N ILE A 55 -7.09 -2.19 -2.69
CA ILE A 55 -5.72 -1.66 -2.72
C ILE A 55 -5.67 -0.30 -2.01
N LYS A 56 -6.61 0.62 -2.28
CA LYS A 56 -6.69 1.91 -1.60
C LYS A 56 -6.85 1.75 -0.09
N ALA A 57 -7.76 0.87 0.34
CA ALA A 57 -8.01 0.62 1.77
C ALA A 57 -6.79 0.00 2.47
N ALA A 58 -6.13 -0.99 1.83
CA ALA A 58 -4.92 -1.61 2.35
C ALA A 58 -3.78 -0.59 2.50
N LEU A 59 -3.57 0.26 1.48
CA LEU A 59 -2.58 1.33 1.54
C LEU A 59 -2.92 2.39 2.60
N ALA A 60 -4.20 2.73 2.76
CA ALA A 60 -4.63 3.67 3.81
C ALA A 60 -4.34 3.15 5.22
N VAL A 61 -4.58 1.84 5.45
CA VAL A 61 -4.22 1.16 6.70
C VAL A 61 -2.69 1.14 6.90
N GLN A 62 -1.93 0.81 5.85
CA GLN A 62 -0.47 0.73 5.90
C GLN A 62 0.17 2.10 6.17
N HIS A 63 -0.31 3.15 5.51
CA HIS A 63 0.24 4.51 5.62
C HIS A 63 -0.40 5.34 6.73
N ALA A 64 -1.28 4.75 7.55
CA ALA A 64 -1.95 5.44 8.63
C ALA A 64 -2.63 6.76 8.19
N THR A 65 -3.15 6.81 6.96
CA THR A 65 -3.69 8.03 6.35
C THR A 65 -4.87 7.68 5.46
N ILE A 66 -5.99 8.37 5.65
CA ILE A 66 -7.19 8.22 4.82
C ILE A 66 -7.16 9.33 3.75
N PRO A 67 -7.08 9.00 2.45
CA PRO A 67 -7.04 9.99 1.38
C PRO A 67 -8.40 10.68 1.19
N PRO A 68 -8.42 11.89 0.60
CA PRO A 68 -9.66 12.61 0.33
C PRO A 68 -10.54 11.87 -0.68
N ASN A 69 -11.84 12.00 -0.49
CA ASN A 69 -12.88 11.63 -1.44
C ASN A 69 -13.18 12.84 -2.32
N LEU A 70 -12.82 12.76 -3.61
CA LEU A 70 -12.89 13.90 -4.50
C LEU A 70 -14.34 14.24 -4.88
N HIS A 71 -14.55 15.48 -5.33
CA HIS A 71 -15.84 16.00 -5.80
C HIS A 71 -16.97 16.00 -4.77
N PHE A 72 -16.68 15.71 -3.50
CA PHE A 72 -17.64 15.81 -2.41
C PHE A 72 -17.70 17.25 -1.88
N SER A 73 -18.84 17.90 -2.09
CA SER A 73 -19.14 19.22 -1.50
C SER A 73 -20.28 19.16 -0.49
N GLN A 74 -21.23 18.25 -0.69
CA GLN A 74 -22.37 18.03 0.17
C GLN A 74 -22.89 16.60 -0.01
N TRP A 75 -23.63 16.11 0.98
CA TRP A 75 -24.31 14.82 0.88
C TRP A 75 -25.37 14.81 -0.22
N ASN A 76 -25.60 13.63 -0.79
CA ASN A 76 -26.77 13.39 -1.64
C ASN A 76 -28.05 13.72 -0.81
N PRO A 77 -29.01 14.50 -1.35
CA PRO A 77 -30.25 14.85 -0.62
C PRO A 77 -31.08 13.66 -0.13
N GLY A 78 -30.91 12.47 -0.73
CA GLY A 78 -31.53 11.23 -0.27
C GLY A 78 -30.85 10.58 0.94
N ILE A 79 -29.72 11.14 1.41
CA ILE A 79 -28.98 10.65 2.57
C ILE A 79 -29.30 11.50 3.79
N ASP A 80 -29.85 10.85 4.82
CA ASP A 80 -29.96 11.43 6.15
C ASP A 80 -28.66 11.20 6.94
N ALA A 81 -27.70 12.10 6.76
CA ALA A 81 -26.36 11.97 7.32
C ALA A 81 -26.29 12.26 8.84
N ALA A 82 -27.31 12.89 9.42
CA ALA A 82 -27.35 13.24 10.84
C ALA A 82 -28.54 12.56 11.51
N PRO A 83 -28.35 11.68 12.52
CA PRO A 83 -27.17 11.57 13.38
C PRO A 83 -26.34 10.32 13.05
N THR A 84 -25.53 10.31 11.99
CA THR A 84 -24.64 9.17 11.70
C THR A 84 -23.19 9.43 12.12
N ARG A 85 -22.44 8.35 12.38
CA ARG A 85 -20.99 8.39 12.62
C ARG A 85 -20.13 8.60 11.36
N PHE A 86 -20.75 8.61 10.18
CA PHE A 86 -20.02 8.70 8.92
C PHE A 86 -19.66 10.15 8.58
N PHE A 87 -18.43 10.34 8.11
CA PHE A 87 -18.01 11.59 7.50
C PHE A 87 -17.24 11.29 6.22
N VAL A 88 -17.28 12.20 5.26
CA VAL A 88 -16.53 12.06 4.01
C VAL A 88 -15.28 12.93 4.10
N PRO A 89 -14.06 12.34 4.07
CA PRO A 89 -12.83 13.12 4.15
C PRO A 89 -12.64 13.93 2.86
N THR A 90 -12.46 15.25 2.98
CA THR A 90 -12.14 16.14 1.84
C THR A 90 -10.67 16.50 1.75
N GLU A 91 -9.88 16.09 2.74
CA GLU A 91 -8.42 16.22 2.82
C GLU A 91 -7.78 14.94 3.38
N ASN A 92 -6.46 14.81 3.26
CA ASN A 92 -5.72 13.69 3.86
C ASN A 92 -5.93 13.71 5.37
N THR A 93 -6.63 12.71 5.89
CA THR A 93 -6.96 12.59 7.31
C THR A 93 -5.97 11.62 7.96
N ALA A 94 -5.21 12.11 8.94
CA ALA A 94 -4.34 11.25 9.74
C ALA A 94 -5.18 10.18 10.45
N TRP A 95 -4.72 8.94 10.39
CA TRP A 95 -5.37 7.80 11.02
C TRP A 95 -4.38 7.14 11.97
N PRO A 96 -4.00 7.78 13.09
CA PRO A 96 -3.11 7.17 14.06
C PRO A 96 -3.78 5.90 14.63
N ALA A 97 -2.96 4.92 15.03
CA ALA A 97 -3.45 3.91 15.96
C ALA A 97 -3.84 4.70 17.21
N THR A 98 -5.08 4.57 17.66
CA THR A 98 -5.57 5.32 18.82
C THR A 98 -4.78 4.86 20.05
N GLU A 99 -3.82 5.68 20.47
CA GLU A 99 -3.14 5.54 21.76
C GLU A 99 -4.21 5.50 22.87
N GLY A 100 -4.09 4.54 23.79
CA GLY A 100 -5.07 4.37 24.88
C GLY A 100 -6.19 3.35 24.65
N GLY A 101 -6.09 2.47 23.65
CA GLY A 101 -6.89 1.23 23.61
C GLY A 101 -7.95 1.09 22.51
N GLY A 102 -7.94 1.95 21.48
CA GLY A 102 -8.92 1.83 20.38
C GLY A 102 -8.62 0.79 19.29
N GLY A 103 -7.56 -0.03 19.48
CA GLY A 103 -7.29 -1.22 18.67
C GLY A 103 -6.64 -0.95 17.30
N PRO A 104 -6.41 -2.01 16.51
CA PRO A 104 -5.79 -1.91 15.19
C PRO A 104 -6.66 -1.10 14.22
N ARG A 105 -6.03 -0.43 13.25
CA ARG A 105 -6.77 0.25 12.16
C ARG A 105 -7.58 -0.77 11.39
N ARG A 106 -8.87 -0.50 11.21
CA ARG A 106 -9.79 -1.34 10.44
C ARG A 106 -10.46 -0.56 9.33
N ALA A 107 -10.34 -1.09 8.11
CA ALA A 107 -11.07 -0.65 6.94
C ALA A 107 -12.08 -1.72 6.52
N ALA A 108 -13.17 -1.29 5.90
CA ALA A 108 -14.08 -2.15 5.17
C ALA A 108 -14.09 -1.78 3.69
N VAL A 109 -14.37 -2.73 2.81
CA VAL A 109 -14.49 -2.51 1.36
C VAL A 109 -15.79 -3.14 0.88
N SER A 110 -16.66 -2.35 0.27
CA SER A 110 -17.91 -2.80 -0.35
C SER A 110 -17.81 -2.80 -1.88
N SER A 111 -18.35 -3.84 -2.52
CA SER A 111 -18.50 -3.87 -3.97
C SER A 111 -19.78 -4.60 -4.37
N PHE A 112 -20.62 -3.94 -5.15
CA PHE A 112 -21.94 -4.44 -5.53
C PHE A 112 -22.01 -4.59 -7.05
N GLY A 113 -22.26 -5.82 -7.51
CA GLY A 113 -22.45 -6.12 -8.91
C GLY A 113 -23.87 -5.78 -9.36
N LEU A 114 -24.02 -5.28 -10.59
CA LEU A 114 -25.34 -4.95 -11.16
C LEU A 114 -26.33 -6.12 -11.14
N GLY A 115 -25.84 -7.36 -11.25
CA GLY A 115 -26.65 -8.58 -11.16
C GLY A 115 -27.09 -8.97 -9.74
N GLY A 116 -26.80 -8.15 -8.73
CA GLY A 116 -27.18 -8.38 -7.32
C GLY A 116 -26.13 -9.11 -6.48
N THR A 117 -25.00 -9.53 -7.05
CA THR A 117 -23.90 -10.15 -6.29
C THR A 117 -23.15 -9.08 -5.49
N ASN A 118 -23.18 -9.20 -4.17
CA ASN A 118 -22.54 -8.27 -3.25
C ASN A 118 -21.34 -8.91 -2.57
N ALA A 119 -20.26 -8.15 -2.40
CA ALA A 119 -19.09 -8.54 -1.63
C ALA A 119 -18.73 -7.44 -0.63
N HIS A 120 -18.31 -7.86 0.56
CA HIS A 120 -17.88 -6.97 1.62
C HIS A 120 -16.71 -7.60 2.39
N VAL A 121 -15.60 -6.88 2.53
CA VAL A 121 -14.36 -7.38 3.15
C VAL A 121 -13.89 -6.43 4.25
N ILE A 122 -13.41 -7.00 5.35
CA ILE A 122 -12.76 -6.25 6.43
C ILE A 122 -11.25 -6.45 6.35
N ILE A 123 -10.49 -5.35 6.44
CA ILE A 123 -9.03 -5.31 6.51
C ILE A 123 -8.65 -4.80 7.89
N GLU A 124 -7.78 -5.52 8.59
CA GLU A 124 -7.21 -5.11 9.87
C GLU A 124 -5.69 -4.94 9.72
N GLN A 125 -5.16 -3.91 10.36
CA GLN A 125 -3.73 -3.71 10.49
C GLN A 125 -3.06 -4.96 11.10
N GLY A 126 -2.03 -5.47 10.44
CA GLY A 126 -1.18 -6.53 11.01
C GLY A 126 -0.37 -6.02 12.22
N PRO A 127 0.27 -6.94 12.96
CA PRO A 127 1.17 -6.55 14.05
C PRO A 127 2.29 -5.64 13.54
N GLU A 128 2.76 -4.73 14.38
CA GLU A 128 3.91 -3.91 14.05
C GLU A 128 5.14 -4.81 13.87
N LEU A 129 5.77 -4.71 12.70
CA LEU A 129 6.98 -5.44 12.41
C LEU A 129 8.14 -4.70 13.07
N THR A 130 8.50 -5.10 14.28
CA THR A 130 9.77 -4.66 14.88
C THR A 130 10.90 -5.19 13.99
N PRO A 131 11.74 -4.31 13.40
CA PRO A 131 12.90 -4.77 12.65
C PRO A 131 13.73 -5.69 13.55
N ALA A 132 14.22 -6.82 13.03
CA ALA A 132 14.97 -7.81 13.81
C ALA A 132 16.33 -7.30 14.34
N SER A 133 16.61 -6.00 14.24
CA SER A 133 17.83 -5.35 14.67
C SER A 133 17.51 -4.15 15.58
N ASP A 134 17.19 -4.45 16.84
CA ASP A 134 17.40 -3.55 17.96
C ASP A 134 18.92 -3.41 18.22
N ALA A 135 19.58 -2.59 17.41
CA ALA A 135 20.85 -1.97 17.72
C ALA A 135 20.93 -0.71 16.87
N GLY A 136 21.06 0.46 17.49
CA GLY A 136 20.98 1.80 16.88
C GLY A 136 22.08 2.16 15.86
N SER A 137 22.45 1.23 14.98
CA SER A 137 23.36 1.39 13.86
C SER A 137 22.81 0.60 12.68
N HIS A 138 22.59 1.24 11.53
CA HIS A 138 22.39 0.49 10.29
C HIS A 138 23.57 -0.50 10.15
N PRO A 139 23.34 -1.83 10.14
CA PRO A 139 24.43 -2.81 10.13
C PRO A 139 25.34 -2.66 8.91
N ASP A 140 24.83 -2.02 7.86
CA ASP A 140 25.50 -1.78 6.58
C ASP A 140 26.56 -0.65 6.62
N THR A 141 26.70 0.11 7.72
CA THR A 141 27.75 1.12 7.88
C THR A 141 28.93 0.65 8.72
N HIS A 142 28.84 -0.54 9.33
CA HIS A 142 29.95 -1.09 10.11
C HIS A 142 31.03 -1.68 9.18
N PRO A 143 32.32 -1.45 9.44
CA PRO A 143 33.41 -2.01 8.63
C PRO A 143 33.41 -3.56 8.57
N ASP A 144 32.81 -4.21 9.56
CA ASP A 144 32.62 -5.68 9.62
C ASP A 144 31.28 -6.17 9.02
N ALA A 145 30.58 -5.34 8.26
CA ALA A 145 29.33 -5.72 7.62
C ALA A 145 29.50 -6.99 6.74
N GLN A 146 28.58 -7.94 6.89
CA GLN A 146 28.55 -9.16 6.10
C GLN A 146 28.39 -8.82 4.62
N VAL A 147 29.08 -9.57 3.75
CA VAL A 147 28.95 -9.42 2.30
C VAL A 147 27.57 -9.87 1.87
N SER A 148 26.81 -8.96 1.27
CA SER A 148 25.53 -9.26 0.62
C SER A 148 25.72 -9.45 -0.88
N THR A 149 24.96 -10.39 -1.44
CA THR A 149 24.86 -10.57 -2.89
C THR A 149 23.43 -10.22 -3.33
N LEU A 150 23.30 -9.42 -4.38
CA LEU A 150 22.01 -9.07 -4.97
C LEU A 150 21.95 -9.68 -6.36
N VAL A 151 21.15 -10.73 -6.51
CA VAL A 151 20.94 -11.38 -7.81
C VAL A 151 19.77 -10.69 -8.52
N VAL A 152 20.07 -9.97 -9.60
CA VAL A 152 19.05 -9.38 -10.48
C VAL A 152 18.93 -10.23 -11.72
N THR A 153 17.73 -10.72 -12.01
CA THR A 153 17.49 -11.70 -13.07
C THR A 153 16.33 -11.28 -13.98
N GLY A 154 16.37 -11.73 -15.23
CA GLY A 154 15.38 -11.40 -16.24
C GLY A 154 15.44 -12.33 -17.45
N LYS A 155 14.38 -12.37 -18.25
CA LYS A 155 14.36 -13.16 -19.50
C LYS A 155 15.31 -12.58 -20.57
N THR A 156 15.64 -11.30 -20.49
CA THR A 156 16.51 -10.59 -21.42
C THR A 156 17.51 -9.71 -20.66
N ALA A 157 18.61 -9.31 -21.31
CA ALA A 157 19.58 -8.39 -20.72
C ALA A 157 18.95 -7.02 -20.40
N GLN A 158 18.05 -6.54 -21.26
CA GLN A 158 17.30 -5.30 -21.05
C GLN A 158 16.41 -5.39 -19.80
N ARG A 159 15.82 -6.56 -19.51
CA ARG A 159 15.01 -6.75 -18.31
C ARG A 159 15.85 -6.77 -17.04
N VAL A 160 17.05 -7.37 -17.09
CA VAL A 160 18.02 -7.30 -15.99
C VAL A 160 18.40 -5.84 -15.72
N ALA A 161 18.78 -5.10 -16.75
CA ALA A 161 19.15 -3.69 -16.65
C ALA A 161 18.01 -2.82 -16.07
N ALA A 162 16.79 -2.95 -16.61
CA ALA A 162 15.63 -2.19 -16.12
C ALA A 162 15.29 -2.53 -14.66
N THR A 163 15.41 -3.80 -14.26
CA THR A 163 15.13 -4.21 -12.87
C THR A 163 16.22 -3.70 -11.92
N ALA A 164 17.48 -3.70 -12.37
CA ALA A 164 18.59 -3.13 -11.60
C ALA A 164 18.40 -1.62 -11.39
N ALA A 165 17.95 -0.88 -12.41
CA ALA A 165 17.64 0.54 -12.30
C ALA A 165 16.53 0.82 -11.27
N VAL A 166 15.40 0.11 -11.37
CA VAL A 166 14.27 0.26 -10.43
C VAL A 166 14.70 -0.09 -9.00
N LEU A 167 15.49 -1.16 -8.82
CA LEU A 167 15.97 -1.55 -7.50
C LEU A 167 16.93 -0.50 -6.93
N ALA A 168 17.85 0.05 -7.73
CA ALA A 168 18.76 1.11 -7.30
C ALA A 168 18.01 2.37 -6.87
N GLU A 169 17.04 2.82 -7.68
CA GLU A 169 16.21 3.98 -7.37
C GLU A 169 15.41 3.78 -6.09
N TRP A 170 14.78 2.61 -5.95
CA TRP A 170 14.03 2.29 -4.73
C TRP A 170 14.93 2.24 -3.50
N MET A 171 16.14 1.65 -3.60
CA MET A 171 17.10 1.55 -2.50
C MET A 171 17.67 2.91 -2.06
N ASP A 172 17.74 3.90 -2.95
CA ASP A 172 18.15 5.28 -2.64
C ASP A 172 16.98 6.14 -2.15
N GLY A 173 15.74 5.79 -2.50
CA GLY A 173 14.55 6.54 -2.14
C GLY A 173 13.70 5.81 -1.08
N PRO A 174 12.49 5.32 -1.42
CA PRO A 174 11.55 4.75 -0.44
C PRO A 174 12.11 3.59 0.42
N GLY A 175 13.08 2.86 -0.09
CA GLY A 175 13.73 1.72 0.57
C GLY A 175 15.03 2.06 1.31
N ALA A 176 15.37 3.34 1.49
CA ALA A 176 16.62 3.76 2.11
C ALA A 176 16.78 3.24 3.56
N ALA A 177 15.67 3.13 4.30
CA ALA A 177 15.67 2.66 5.69
C ALA A 177 15.67 1.12 5.84
N VAL A 178 15.45 0.36 4.76
CA VAL A 178 15.42 -1.12 4.80
C VAL A 178 16.85 -1.65 4.96
N ALA A 179 17.08 -2.73 5.70
CA ALA A 179 18.43 -3.31 5.81
C ALA A 179 18.88 -3.94 4.48
N LEU A 180 20.15 -3.80 4.09
CA LEU A 180 20.67 -4.41 2.85
C LEU A 180 20.49 -5.93 2.84
N ALA A 181 20.65 -6.57 3.99
CA ALA A 181 20.45 -8.01 4.15
C ALA A 181 19.02 -8.45 3.79
N ASP A 182 18.00 -7.69 4.18
CA ASP A 182 16.60 -8.01 3.86
C ASP A 182 16.30 -7.82 2.37
N VAL A 183 16.90 -6.79 1.76
CA VAL A 183 16.83 -6.58 0.30
C VAL A 183 17.47 -7.76 -0.41
N ALA A 184 18.70 -8.14 -0.02
CA ALA A 184 19.44 -9.26 -0.58
C ALA A 184 18.66 -10.57 -0.43
N HIS A 185 18.13 -10.85 0.76
CA HIS A 185 17.30 -12.02 1.03
C HIS A 185 16.09 -12.08 0.08
N THR A 186 15.37 -10.96 -0.05
CA THR A 186 14.19 -10.86 -0.90
C THR A 186 14.51 -11.11 -2.37
N VAL A 187 15.57 -10.48 -2.91
CA VAL A 187 15.91 -10.65 -4.33
C VAL A 187 16.49 -12.03 -4.64
N ASN A 188 17.17 -12.67 -3.68
CA ASN A 188 17.81 -13.96 -3.89
C ASN A 188 16.87 -15.16 -3.74
N HIS A 189 15.84 -15.05 -2.88
CA HIS A 189 14.96 -16.15 -2.51
C HIS A 189 13.51 -15.98 -2.94
N HIS A 190 13.03 -14.74 -3.16
CA HIS A 190 11.62 -14.47 -3.46
C HIS A 190 11.40 -13.87 -4.86
N ARG A 191 12.30 -14.18 -5.80
CA ARG A 191 12.18 -13.80 -7.22
C ARG A 191 12.38 -15.02 -8.11
N ALA A 192 11.65 -15.08 -9.21
CA ALA A 192 11.81 -16.11 -10.22
C ALA A 192 13.22 -16.03 -10.83
N ARG A 193 13.91 -17.16 -10.96
CA ARG A 193 15.24 -17.23 -11.57
C ARG A 193 15.13 -17.43 -13.08
N HIS A 194 15.85 -16.62 -13.84
CA HIS A 194 15.95 -16.71 -15.29
C HIS A 194 17.41 -16.91 -15.72
N ALA A 195 17.60 -17.34 -16.97
CA ALA A 195 18.93 -17.63 -17.51
C ALA A 195 19.85 -16.40 -17.53
N LYS A 196 19.33 -15.20 -17.77
CA LYS A 196 20.11 -13.95 -17.71
C LYS A 196 20.04 -13.37 -16.30
N HIS A 197 21.20 -13.08 -15.73
CA HIS A 197 21.31 -12.48 -14.41
C HIS A 197 22.60 -11.64 -14.31
N GLY A 198 22.56 -10.65 -13.42
CA GLY A 198 23.73 -9.95 -12.92
C GLY A 198 23.78 -10.08 -11.40
N ILE A 199 24.98 -10.07 -10.84
CA ILE A 199 25.21 -10.20 -9.40
C ILE A 199 25.96 -8.96 -8.96
N VAL A 200 25.39 -8.26 -7.98
CA VAL A 200 26.08 -7.16 -7.29
C VAL A 200 26.53 -7.68 -5.93
N VAL A 201 27.82 -7.54 -5.64
CA VAL A 201 28.41 -7.90 -4.35
C VAL A 201 28.71 -6.63 -3.59
N ALA A 202 28.18 -6.49 -2.38
CA ALA A 202 28.30 -5.25 -1.61
C ALA A 202 28.32 -5.55 -0.11
N ARG A 203 29.13 -4.79 0.63
CA ARG A 203 29.06 -4.75 2.10
C ARG A 203 28.18 -3.61 2.59
N GLN A 204 28.10 -2.55 1.78
CA GLN A 204 27.41 -1.31 2.14
C GLN A 204 26.38 -0.95 1.06
N ARG A 205 25.30 -0.29 1.48
CA ARG A 205 24.22 0.17 0.59
C ARG A 205 24.73 1.00 -0.59
N ALA A 206 25.65 1.94 -0.35
CA ALA A 206 26.20 2.79 -1.41
C ALA A 206 26.89 1.96 -2.51
N GLN A 207 27.60 0.89 -2.13
CA GLN A 207 28.23 -0.03 -3.08
C GLN A 207 27.17 -0.83 -3.86
N ALA A 208 26.13 -1.31 -3.18
CA ALA A 208 25.03 -2.04 -3.82
C ALA A 208 24.32 -1.18 -4.86
N VAL A 209 23.98 0.06 -4.51
CA VAL A 209 23.33 1.01 -5.43
C VAL A 209 24.22 1.35 -6.62
N ALA A 210 25.51 1.63 -6.38
CA ALA A 210 26.46 1.90 -7.46
C ALA A 210 26.60 0.70 -8.42
N GLY A 211 26.71 -0.51 -7.87
CA GLY A 211 26.79 -1.75 -8.66
C GLY A 211 25.50 -2.03 -9.45
N LEU A 212 24.33 -1.76 -8.87
CA LEU A 212 23.05 -1.88 -9.57
C LEU A 212 22.91 -0.86 -10.71
N ARG A 213 23.38 0.38 -10.51
CA ARG A 213 23.44 1.41 -11.57
C ARG A 213 24.40 1.02 -12.69
N ALA A 214 25.56 0.45 -12.36
CA ALA A 214 26.50 -0.07 -13.36
C ALA A 214 25.86 -1.22 -14.17
N LEU A 215 25.19 -2.16 -13.48
CA LEU A 215 24.46 -3.25 -14.12
C LEU A 215 23.32 -2.73 -15.03
N ALA A 216 22.62 -1.68 -14.59
CA ALA A 216 21.60 -1.00 -15.40
C ALA A 216 22.18 -0.35 -16.66
N ALA A 217 23.41 0.16 -16.60
CA ALA A 217 24.14 0.70 -17.75
C ALA A 217 24.78 -0.38 -18.64
N GLY A 218 24.60 -1.67 -18.32
CA GLY A 218 25.23 -2.78 -19.04
C GLY A 218 26.73 -2.96 -18.75
N GLN A 219 27.25 -2.23 -17.76
CA GLN A 219 28.64 -2.33 -17.33
C GLN A 219 28.81 -3.55 -16.43
N HIS A 220 29.93 -4.24 -16.58
CA HIS A 220 30.31 -5.38 -15.77
C HIS A 220 31.78 -5.24 -15.39
N SER A 221 32.12 -5.58 -14.15
CA SER A 221 33.53 -5.72 -13.77
C SER A 221 34.15 -6.83 -14.63
N PRO A 222 35.40 -6.66 -15.10
CA PRO A 222 36.13 -7.74 -15.73
C PRO A 222 36.21 -8.94 -14.77
N ALA A 223 36.06 -10.14 -15.33
CA ALA A 223 36.12 -11.41 -14.61
C ALA A 223 37.50 -11.70 -14.01
#